data_AF-V4N4E5-F1
#
_entry.id   AF-V4N4E5-F1
#
_cell.length_a   1.000
_cell.length_b   1.000
_cell.length_c   1.000
_cell.angle_alpha   90.00
_cell.angle_beta   90.00
_cell.angle_gamma   90.00
#
_symmetry.space_group_name_H-M   'P 1'
#
loop_
_entity.id
_entity.type
_entity.pdbx_description
1 polymer ?
#
loop_
_entity_poly.entity_id
_entity_poly.type
_entity_poly.pdbx_seq_one_letter_code
_entity_poly.pdbx_strand_id
1 'polypeptide(L)'
;MTSPSSSSAQSLVNLAPGKTASQSSLSHWSGSLGAAGALVKDDERTFGFHTSEEDSPWWQVDLHAVYPIDTINLYNRRDILFERARTVSVAVSLDGNDWQAVHAGMVYFGYGPDKSPLSLPLGGQVKARYIRLQLHERVPFHLWYVEVLIQNSVERIVKIRGDLGFGFPVKDIDPDSGGSAGYELVAATPEDLDGTLIGLDINNSGAFGNSVIQYATAIEVAHHLGLKYVRASPGKLIRLSAPIRVGQVDVLPSDTSLPGGGAFLRGNFFFRNHFKTALTKSTSQSYYELVRNHVSKLYTGIDITQIPSRPKDELAIHIRSGDIFSTWIHAGYIQPPLAFYELVIDRLVREKGIKRIRLVYEDKGNPVIDVLEARLKAAAIPFSSQSSTVEDDIMALIDSQHLAFGIGTFGTGVCHFSRQIETVYYFSPTGGCPFAGIPNVRHVVHITDKAGAYIKEGQWANSPEQRQMMIDYPIENLAVSGEWTHPVVSDLGS
;
A
#
# COMPACT_ATOMS: atom_id res chain seq x y z
N MET A 1 23.08 33.78 7.67
CA MET A 1 22.42 33.27 8.89
C MET A 1 20.96 33.05 8.55
N THR A 2 20.61 31.85 8.14
CA THR A 2 19.24 31.44 7.87
C THR A 2 18.57 31.10 9.19
N SER A 3 17.55 31.86 9.56
CA SER A 3 16.68 31.56 10.70
C SER A 3 16.11 30.15 10.54
N PRO A 4 16.06 29.32 11.60
CA PRO A 4 15.34 28.06 11.54
C PRO A 4 13.86 28.38 11.31
N SER A 5 13.26 27.70 10.33
CA SER A 5 11.83 27.70 10.07
C SER A 5 11.08 27.42 11.38
N SER A 6 10.10 28.25 11.70
CA SER A 6 9.19 28.03 12.81
C SER A 6 8.53 26.67 12.65
N SER A 7 8.94 25.68 13.44
CA SER A 7 8.19 24.43 13.57
C SER A 7 6.83 24.79 14.14
N SER A 8 5.78 24.68 13.33
CA SER A 8 4.41 24.65 13.84
C SER A 8 4.33 23.57 14.92
N ALA A 9 3.91 23.93 16.14
CA ALA A 9 3.85 23.01 17.27
C ALA A 9 2.94 21.82 16.90
N GLN A 10 3.55 20.65 16.71
CA GLN A 10 2.80 19.40 16.54
C GLN A 10 2.03 19.11 17.83
N SER A 11 0.74 18.86 17.72
CA SER A 11 -0.13 18.48 18.84
C SER A 11 0.34 17.13 19.40
N LEU A 12 0.73 17.11 20.67
CA LEU A 12 1.17 15.90 21.38
C LEU A 12 0.07 15.40 22.32
N VAL A 13 -0.06 14.09 22.43
CA VAL A 13 -1.02 13.43 23.33
C VAL A 13 -0.31 12.44 24.24
N ASN A 14 -0.75 12.34 25.50
CA ASN A 14 -0.23 11.33 26.42
C ASN A 14 -0.85 9.97 26.13
N LEU A 15 -0.03 9.04 25.65
CA LEU A 15 -0.41 7.66 25.33
C LEU A 15 -0.51 6.75 26.55
N ALA A 16 0.12 7.14 27.67
CA ALA A 16 0.30 6.30 28.85
C ALA A 16 -1.01 5.90 29.60
N PRO A 17 -2.07 6.73 29.68
CA PRO A 17 -3.30 6.38 30.38
C PRO A 17 -3.97 5.12 29.81
N GLY A 18 -4.42 4.22 30.70
CA GLY A 18 -5.07 2.96 30.33
C GLY A 18 -4.12 1.86 29.85
N LYS A 19 -2.81 2.13 29.76
CA LYS A 19 -1.79 1.12 29.47
C LYS A 19 -1.48 0.25 30.68
N THR A 20 -0.79 -0.86 30.45
CA THR A 20 -0.45 -1.82 31.51
C THR A 20 0.91 -1.47 32.12
N ALA A 21 0.95 -1.26 33.43
CA ALA A 21 2.20 -1.03 34.16
C ALA A 21 2.49 -2.14 35.17
N SER A 22 3.78 -2.36 35.44
CA SER A 22 4.32 -3.30 36.42
C SER A 22 5.51 -2.69 37.14
N GLN A 23 5.87 -3.24 38.30
CA GLN A 23 7.00 -2.80 39.11
C GLN A 23 7.65 -4.00 39.82
N SER A 24 8.90 -3.85 40.24
CA SER A 24 9.70 -4.91 40.86
C SER A 24 9.09 -5.52 42.13
N SER A 25 8.52 -4.69 42.99
CA SER A 25 7.87 -5.11 44.24
C SER A 25 6.81 -4.12 44.65
N LEU A 26 5.85 -4.51 45.51
CA LEU A 26 4.90 -3.58 46.12
C LEU A 26 5.38 -3.19 47.53
N SER A 27 5.21 -1.91 47.88
CA SER A 27 5.40 -1.39 49.23
C SER A 27 4.12 -1.52 50.04
N HIS A 28 4.24 -1.52 51.37
CA HIS A 28 3.06 -1.32 52.23
C HIS A 28 2.41 0.06 52.06
N TRP A 29 3.14 1.03 51.48
CA TRP A 29 2.62 2.35 51.10
C TRP A 29 2.00 2.39 49.69
N SER A 30 2.05 1.30 48.92
CA SER A 30 1.47 1.28 47.58
C SER A 30 -0.04 1.48 47.62
N GLY A 31 -0.57 2.36 46.76
CA GLY A 31 -2.01 2.48 46.57
C GLY A 31 -2.62 1.28 45.85
N SER A 32 -3.95 1.22 45.80
CA SER A 32 -4.71 0.13 45.16
C SER A 32 -4.41 -0.04 43.66
N LEU A 33 -3.97 1.02 42.97
CA LEU A 33 -3.59 0.98 41.57
C LEU A 33 -2.18 0.37 41.32
N GLY A 34 -1.38 0.15 42.37
CA GLY A 34 -0.02 -0.35 42.26
C GLY A 34 0.81 0.45 41.23
N ALA A 35 1.45 -0.24 40.30
CA ALA A 35 2.25 0.37 39.24
C ALA A 35 1.44 1.29 38.30
N ALA A 36 0.17 0.95 38.05
CA ALA A 36 -0.69 1.73 37.15
C ALA A 36 -1.04 3.10 37.71
N GLY A 37 -0.86 3.31 39.02
CA GLY A 37 -1.13 4.62 39.63
C GLY A 37 -0.23 5.73 39.10
N ALA A 38 0.92 5.41 38.50
CA ALA A 38 1.82 6.35 37.82
C ALA A 38 1.34 6.79 36.43
N LEU A 39 0.32 6.13 35.88
CA LEU A 39 -0.29 6.44 34.59
C LEU A 39 -1.54 7.33 34.71
N VAL A 40 -1.95 7.64 35.95
CA VAL A 40 -3.14 8.43 36.26
C VAL A 40 -2.71 9.70 36.96
N LYS A 41 -2.93 10.84 36.30
CA LYS A 41 -2.70 12.16 36.90
C LYS A 41 -3.75 12.41 37.98
N ASP A 42 -3.29 12.41 39.22
CA ASP A 42 -4.11 12.61 40.40
C ASP A 42 -3.41 13.57 41.35
N ASP A 43 -3.99 14.76 41.48
CA ASP A 43 -3.41 15.85 42.24
C ASP A 43 -3.60 15.71 43.76
N GLU A 44 -4.34 14.71 44.23
CA GLU A 44 -4.49 14.40 45.66
C GLU A 44 -3.38 13.47 46.17
N ARG A 45 -2.75 12.69 45.27
CA ARG A 45 -1.66 11.76 45.62
C ARG A 45 -0.28 12.43 45.62
N THR A 46 0.62 11.98 46.48
CA THR A 46 2.02 12.43 46.48
C THR A 46 2.93 11.57 45.60
N PHE A 47 2.57 10.31 45.38
CA PHE A 47 3.20 9.38 44.45
C PHE A 47 2.15 8.49 43.77
N GLY A 48 2.43 8.05 42.54
CA GLY A 48 1.58 7.18 41.73
C GLY A 48 1.89 5.70 41.93
N PHE A 49 3.16 5.36 42.19
CA PHE A 49 3.59 4.01 42.54
C PHE A 49 4.66 4.06 43.63
N HIS A 50 4.92 2.92 44.28
CA HIS A 50 5.95 2.80 45.32
C HIS A 50 6.43 1.36 45.43
N THR A 51 7.74 1.09 45.30
CA THR A 51 8.33 -0.23 45.53
C THR A 51 8.76 -0.42 46.99
N SER A 52 9.03 -1.65 47.40
CA SER A 52 9.77 -1.88 48.65
C SER A 52 11.22 -1.39 48.52
N GLU A 53 11.93 -1.32 49.66
CA GLU A 53 13.38 -1.08 49.64
C GLU A 53 14.10 -2.35 49.16
N GLU A 54 14.69 -2.27 47.97
CA GLU A 54 15.35 -3.38 47.30
C GLU A 54 16.49 -2.87 46.43
N ASP A 55 17.37 -3.77 45.97
CA ASP A 55 18.44 -3.42 45.04
C ASP A 55 17.86 -3.21 43.64
N SER A 56 18.19 -2.07 43.03
CA SER A 56 17.82 -1.73 41.66
C SER A 56 16.32 -1.89 41.32
N PRO A 57 15.43 -1.28 42.12
CA PRO A 57 13.98 -1.33 41.87
C PRO A 57 13.65 -0.74 40.50
N TRP A 58 12.58 -1.25 39.90
CA TRP A 58 12.16 -0.82 38.57
C TRP A 58 10.64 -0.66 38.46
N TRP A 59 10.23 0.14 37.48
CA TRP A 59 8.86 0.31 37.03
C TRP A 59 8.84 0.24 35.50
N GLN A 60 7.79 -0.33 34.92
CA GLN A 60 7.70 -0.52 33.47
C GLN A 60 6.27 -0.33 32.99
N VAL A 61 6.10 0.27 31.80
CA VAL A 61 4.83 0.33 31.06
C VAL A 61 4.94 -0.42 29.73
N ASP A 62 3.90 -1.19 29.39
CA ASP A 62 3.64 -1.75 28.06
C ASP A 62 2.59 -0.89 27.36
N LEU A 63 3.00 -0.22 26.28
CA LEU A 63 2.15 0.63 25.43
C LEU A 63 1.21 -0.17 24.51
N HIS A 64 1.29 -1.51 24.55
CA HIS A 64 0.56 -2.51 23.77
C HIS A 64 0.94 -2.60 22.28
N ALA A 65 1.55 -1.55 21.72
CA ALA A 65 2.10 -1.52 20.38
C ALA A 65 3.37 -0.65 20.34
N VAL A 66 4.11 -0.71 19.24
CA VAL A 66 5.29 0.13 19.01
C VAL A 66 4.84 1.53 18.59
N TYR A 67 5.38 2.57 19.20
CA TYR A 67 5.12 3.96 18.84
C TYR A 67 6.42 4.76 18.69
N PRO A 68 6.49 5.73 17.76
CA PRO A 68 7.51 6.76 17.80
C PRO A 68 7.25 7.67 19.01
N ILE A 69 8.21 7.73 19.94
CA ILE A 69 8.06 8.49 21.19
C ILE A 69 8.61 9.90 20.99
N ASP A 70 7.79 10.92 21.26
CA ASP A 70 8.19 12.32 21.17
C ASP A 70 8.84 12.79 22.46
N THR A 71 8.24 12.50 23.62
CA THR A 71 8.80 12.90 24.91
C THR A 71 8.38 11.93 26.01
N ILE A 72 9.29 11.63 26.94
CA ILE A 72 8.97 10.95 28.19
C ILE A 72 9.16 11.97 29.33
N ASN A 73 8.11 12.24 30.11
CA ASN A 73 8.20 13.09 31.30
C ASN A 73 8.06 12.25 32.55
N LEU A 74 9.03 12.35 33.46
CA LEU A 74 8.98 11.75 34.77
C LEU A 74 8.71 12.83 35.81
N TYR A 75 7.58 12.73 36.49
CA TYR A 75 7.23 13.62 37.58
C TYR A 75 7.52 12.95 38.91
N ASN A 76 8.44 13.54 39.66
CA ASN A 76 8.89 12.99 40.93
C ASN A 76 7.78 13.05 42.00
N ARG A 77 8.02 12.36 43.11
CA ARG A 77 7.22 12.46 44.33
C ARG A 77 7.11 13.92 44.80
N ARG A 78 5.91 14.34 45.22
CA ARG A 78 5.57 15.76 45.39
C ARG A 78 5.75 16.33 46.79
N ASP A 79 6.02 15.52 47.80
CA ASP A 79 6.16 15.91 49.21
C ASP A 79 7.64 15.87 49.64
N ILE A 80 8.14 14.69 50.04
CA ILE A 80 9.48 14.47 50.59
C ILE A 80 10.13 13.28 49.88
N LEU A 81 11.44 13.11 50.08
CA LEU A 81 12.20 11.93 49.61
C LEU A 81 12.34 11.83 48.08
N PHE A 82 12.11 12.91 47.35
CA PHE A 82 12.24 12.98 45.89
C PHE A 82 13.70 12.72 45.42
N GLU A 83 14.70 12.96 46.28
CA GLU A 83 16.11 12.66 46.00
C GLU A 83 16.40 11.17 45.78
N ARG A 84 15.49 10.27 46.18
CA ARG A 84 15.62 8.82 45.93
C ARG A 84 15.62 8.46 44.45
N ALA A 85 14.98 9.28 43.60
CA ALA A 85 14.96 9.06 42.16
C ALA A 85 16.27 9.46 41.46
N ARG A 86 17.33 9.83 42.20
CA ARG A 86 18.52 10.47 41.62
C ARG A 86 19.37 9.63 40.68
N THR A 87 19.19 8.31 40.70
CA THR A 87 19.90 7.37 39.80
C THR A 87 18.95 6.73 38.79
N VAL A 88 17.80 7.37 38.52
CA VAL A 88 16.86 6.85 37.53
C VAL A 88 17.50 6.76 36.15
N SER A 89 17.47 5.58 35.57
CA SER A 89 17.72 5.35 34.16
C SER A 89 16.40 5.07 33.45
N VAL A 90 16.36 5.41 32.16
CA VAL A 90 15.22 5.15 31.28
C VAL A 90 15.72 4.33 30.11
N ALA A 91 15.10 3.18 29.91
CA ALA A 91 15.35 2.30 28.77
C ALA A 91 14.05 2.00 28.03
N VAL A 92 14.16 1.81 26.72
CA VAL A 92 13.04 1.48 25.84
C VAL A 92 13.29 0.16 25.13
N SER A 93 12.22 -0.52 24.74
CA SER A 93 12.30 -1.77 23.99
C SER A 93 11.12 -1.94 23.03
N LEU A 94 11.36 -2.62 21.91
CA LEU A 94 10.31 -3.01 20.96
C LEU A 94 9.62 -4.31 21.36
N ASP A 95 10.35 -5.22 22.02
CA ASP A 95 9.95 -6.61 22.24
C ASP A 95 9.95 -7.03 23.72
N GLY A 96 10.56 -6.23 24.60
CA GLY A 96 10.69 -6.47 26.03
C GLY A 96 11.98 -7.20 26.42
N ASN A 97 12.82 -7.59 25.45
CA ASN A 97 14.07 -8.32 25.66
C ASN A 97 15.29 -7.46 25.34
N ASP A 98 15.27 -6.77 24.20
CA ASP A 98 16.36 -5.90 23.77
C ASP A 98 16.10 -4.47 24.21
N TRP A 99 16.95 -3.94 25.10
CA TRP A 99 16.76 -2.65 25.76
C TRP A 99 17.78 -1.61 25.29
N GLN A 100 17.30 -0.46 24.87
CA GLN A 100 18.10 0.72 24.55
C GLN A 100 17.96 1.77 25.66
N ALA A 101 19.07 2.16 26.28
CA ALA A 101 19.07 3.27 27.23
C ALA A 101 18.87 4.61 26.49
N VAL A 102 17.90 5.41 26.95
CA VAL A 102 17.64 6.78 26.48
C VAL A 102 17.98 7.84 27.53
N HIS A 103 18.16 7.43 28.78
CA HIS A 103 18.68 8.26 29.85
C HIS A 103 19.44 7.40 30.87
N ALA A 104 20.60 7.89 31.31
CA ALA A 104 21.38 7.31 32.39
C ALA A 104 22.24 8.39 33.07
N GLY A 105 22.53 8.19 34.35
CA GLY A 105 23.38 9.09 35.14
C GLY A 105 22.68 9.65 36.36
N MET A 106 23.41 10.44 37.15
CA MET A 106 22.82 11.13 38.31
C MET A 106 22.05 12.36 37.86
N VAL A 107 20.80 12.50 38.32
CA VAL A 107 19.91 13.63 38.00
C VAL A 107 19.05 13.98 39.21
N TYR A 108 18.79 15.26 39.46
CA TYR A 108 17.85 15.70 40.49
C TYR A 108 16.72 16.48 39.83
N PHE A 109 15.48 16.06 40.06
CA PHE A 109 14.28 16.65 39.45
C PHE A 109 13.08 16.58 40.42
N GLY A 110 12.05 17.39 40.18
CA GLY A 110 10.89 17.51 41.07
C GLY A 110 11.14 18.29 42.37
N TYR A 111 12.26 19.01 42.48
CA TYR A 111 12.61 19.89 43.60
C TYR A 111 12.33 21.37 43.27
N GLY A 112 12.18 22.21 44.29
CA GLY A 112 11.95 23.64 44.16
C GLY A 112 10.47 24.03 43.98
N PRO A 113 10.17 25.33 43.88
CA PRO A 113 8.79 25.83 43.80
C PRO A 113 8.02 25.29 42.59
N ASP A 114 8.72 25.07 41.46
CA ASP A 114 8.10 24.67 40.19
C ASP A 114 8.00 23.14 40.01
N LYS A 115 8.67 22.36 40.87
CA LYS A 115 8.71 20.87 40.85
C LYS A 115 8.83 20.27 39.44
N SER A 116 9.74 20.82 38.62
CA SER A 116 9.86 20.47 37.21
C SER A 116 10.17 18.98 37.00
N PRO A 117 9.55 18.33 35.99
CA PRO A 117 9.82 16.92 35.68
C PRO A 117 11.21 16.74 35.06
N LEU A 118 11.68 15.49 35.05
CA LEU A 118 12.72 15.07 34.12
C LEU A 118 12.07 14.82 32.76
N SER A 119 12.33 15.70 31.81
CA SER A 119 11.83 15.59 30.43
C SER A 119 12.92 15.06 29.50
N LEU A 120 12.58 14.01 28.75
CA LEU A 120 13.43 13.38 27.75
C LEU A 120 12.82 13.60 26.37
N PRO A 121 13.21 14.68 25.64
CA PRO A 121 12.74 14.92 24.29
C PRO A 121 13.43 13.97 23.31
N LEU A 122 12.68 13.05 22.72
CA LEU A 122 13.16 12.05 21.77
C LEU A 122 12.75 12.37 20.31
N GLY A 123 11.82 13.30 20.12
CA GLY A 123 11.45 13.86 18.81
C GLY A 123 10.92 12.84 17.80
N GLY A 124 10.32 11.74 18.26
CA GLY A 124 9.79 10.67 17.43
C GLY A 124 10.85 9.74 16.82
N GLN A 125 12.14 9.97 17.12
CA GLN A 125 13.25 9.21 16.54
C GLN A 125 13.42 7.83 17.19
N VAL A 126 12.94 7.69 18.42
CA VAL A 126 13.03 6.46 19.21
C VAL A 126 11.68 5.77 19.20
N LYS A 127 11.65 4.53 18.71
CA LYS A 127 10.45 3.68 18.72
C LYS A 127 10.45 2.80 19.98
N ALA A 128 9.30 2.69 20.63
CA ALA A 128 9.15 1.86 21.82
C ALA A 128 7.77 1.24 21.92
N ARG A 129 7.70 -0.01 22.39
CA ARG A 129 6.50 -0.60 22.99
C ARG A 129 6.59 -0.61 24.51
N TYR A 130 7.78 -0.87 25.05
CA TYR A 130 8.04 -0.91 26.48
C TYR A 130 8.94 0.24 26.90
N ILE A 131 8.62 0.85 28.03
CA ILE A 131 9.47 1.85 28.69
C ILE A 131 9.72 1.35 30.11
N ARG A 132 11.00 1.22 30.49
CA ARG A 132 11.44 0.81 31.82
C ARG A 132 12.20 1.95 32.49
N LEU A 133 11.82 2.21 33.72
CA LEU A 133 12.49 3.10 34.65
C LEU A 133 13.17 2.25 35.71
N GLN A 134 14.44 2.51 36.03
CA GLN A 134 15.17 1.71 37.00
C GLN A 134 16.11 2.59 37.84
N LEU A 135 16.20 2.34 39.14
CA LEU A 135 17.22 2.95 39.98
C LEU A 135 18.47 2.05 40.04
N HIS A 136 19.63 2.66 40.34
CA HIS A 136 20.90 1.93 40.50
C HIS A 136 21.39 1.95 41.95
N GLU A 137 20.46 1.99 42.91
CA GLU A 137 20.72 2.02 44.35
C GLU A 137 19.73 1.14 45.10
N ARG A 138 20.07 0.82 46.35
CA ARG A 138 19.17 0.13 47.28
C ARG A 138 18.27 1.12 48.00
N VAL A 139 17.16 1.49 47.38
CA VAL A 139 16.20 2.47 47.92
C VAL A 139 14.79 2.13 47.42
N PRO A 140 13.71 2.61 48.08
CA PRO A 140 12.39 2.55 47.49
C PRO A 140 12.27 3.44 46.24
N PHE A 141 11.67 2.93 45.17
CA PHE A 141 11.39 3.70 43.96
C PHE A 141 9.94 4.14 43.92
N HIS A 142 9.74 5.45 43.71
CA HIS A 142 8.43 6.06 43.61
C HIS A 142 8.50 7.30 42.70
N LEU A 143 7.50 7.45 41.84
CA LEU A 143 7.25 8.69 41.10
C LEU A 143 5.76 9.03 41.23
N TRP A 144 5.42 10.29 41.09
CA TRP A 144 4.04 10.75 41.05
C TRP A 144 3.34 10.34 39.77
N TYR A 145 3.99 10.59 38.63
CA TYR A 145 3.34 10.46 37.35
C TYR A 145 4.36 10.29 36.22
N VAL A 146 4.00 9.53 35.21
CA VAL A 146 4.79 9.28 34.00
C VAL A 146 3.94 9.63 32.79
N GLU A 147 4.41 10.56 31.98
CA GLU A 147 3.80 10.87 30.68
C GLU A 147 4.65 10.32 29.55
N VAL A 148 3.99 9.75 28.56
CA VAL A 148 4.59 9.29 27.31
C VAL A 148 3.87 10.00 26.19
N LEU A 149 4.50 11.05 25.66
CA LEU A 149 3.93 11.90 24.63
C LEU A 149 4.30 11.37 23.24
N ILE A 150 3.29 11.30 22.37
CA ILE A 150 3.42 11.00 20.95
C ILE A 150 2.65 12.05 20.14
N GLN A 151 2.94 12.19 18.85
CA GLN A 151 2.10 12.99 17.95
C GLN A 151 0.65 12.51 17.97
N ASN A 152 -0.29 13.44 18.13
CA ASN A 152 -1.72 13.13 18.15
C ASN A 152 -2.18 12.47 16.84
N SER A 153 -1.65 12.90 15.69
CA SER A 153 -1.92 12.29 14.38
C SER A 153 -1.63 10.78 14.35
N VAL A 154 -0.58 10.33 15.05
CA VAL A 154 -0.18 8.93 15.16
C VAL A 154 -1.18 8.14 16.01
N GLU A 155 -1.62 8.69 17.15
CA GLU A 155 -2.66 8.04 17.95
C GLU A 155 -3.98 7.94 17.18
N ARG A 156 -4.37 9.03 16.50
CA ARG A 156 -5.62 9.12 15.74
C ARG A 156 -5.68 8.12 14.61
N ILE A 157 -4.61 7.96 13.82
CA ILE A 157 -4.63 7.00 12.71
C ILE A 157 -4.73 5.55 13.20
N VAL A 158 -4.10 5.22 14.34
CA VAL A 158 -4.23 3.90 14.96
C VAL A 158 -5.66 3.64 15.41
N LYS A 159 -6.33 4.65 16.01
CA LYS A 159 -7.75 4.57 16.37
C LYS A 159 -8.64 4.41 15.14
N ILE A 160 -8.48 5.24 14.11
CA ILE A 160 -9.22 5.14 12.83
C ILE A 160 -9.08 3.74 12.24
N ARG A 161 -7.86 3.21 12.19
CA ARG A 161 -7.59 1.86 11.70
C ARG A 161 -8.36 0.80 12.49
N GLY A 162 -8.32 0.88 13.83
CA GLY A 162 -9.01 -0.05 14.72
C GLY A 162 -10.54 0.03 14.59
N ASP A 163 -11.10 1.24 14.69
CA ASP A 163 -12.54 1.50 14.68
C ASP A 163 -13.19 1.10 13.35
N LEU A 164 -12.48 1.31 12.22
CA LEU A 164 -12.96 0.93 10.89
C LEU A 164 -12.61 -0.52 10.50
N GLY A 165 -11.86 -1.23 11.35
CA GLY A 165 -11.40 -2.60 11.09
C GLY A 165 -10.49 -2.70 9.86
N PHE A 166 -9.71 -1.66 9.58
CA PHE A 166 -8.77 -1.63 8.46
C PHE A 166 -7.45 -2.32 8.81
N GLY A 167 -6.80 -2.87 7.79
CA GLY A 167 -5.55 -3.63 7.91
C GLY A 167 -4.36 -2.94 7.24
N PHE A 168 -4.41 -1.63 7.02
CA PHE A 168 -3.29 -0.90 6.43
C PHE A 168 -2.13 -0.72 7.43
N PRO A 169 -0.87 -0.70 6.95
CA PRO A 169 0.28 -0.35 7.77
C PRO A 169 0.29 1.15 8.05
N VAL A 170 0.50 1.54 9.29
CA VAL A 170 0.68 2.93 9.73
C VAL A 170 2.16 3.29 9.62
N LYS A 171 2.44 4.44 8.99
CA LYS A 171 3.79 4.97 8.82
C LYS A 171 4.49 5.10 10.17
N ASP A 172 5.77 4.74 10.20
CA ASP A 172 6.64 4.77 11.38
C ASP A 172 6.25 3.87 12.56
N ILE A 173 5.09 3.21 12.54
CA ILE A 173 4.69 2.21 13.54
C ILE A 173 4.92 0.80 13.02
N ASP A 174 4.33 0.47 11.88
CA ASP A 174 4.36 -0.88 11.34
C ASP A 174 5.61 -1.08 10.46
N PRO A 175 6.14 -2.31 10.34
CA PRO A 175 7.24 -2.60 9.44
C PRO A 175 6.86 -2.28 7.99
N ASP A 176 7.86 -1.84 7.22
CA ASP A 176 7.69 -1.52 5.80
C ASP A 176 7.06 -2.71 5.06
N SER A 177 5.83 -2.51 4.61
CA SER A 177 5.02 -3.56 3.98
C SER A 177 5.31 -3.63 2.48
N GLY A 178 6.56 -3.91 2.12
CA GLY A 178 6.94 -4.23 0.74
C GLY A 178 6.79 -3.09 -0.27
N GLY A 179 7.30 -1.89 0.04
CA GLY A 179 7.36 -0.76 -0.92
C GLY A 179 6.13 0.15 -0.94
N SER A 180 5.17 -0.12 -0.07
CA SER A 180 4.03 0.76 0.21
C SER A 180 4.42 1.64 1.39
N ALA A 181 4.78 2.91 1.16
CA ALA A 181 4.94 3.87 2.26
C ALA A 181 3.69 3.79 3.16
N GLY A 182 3.91 3.61 4.47
CA GLY A 182 2.82 3.46 5.44
C GLY A 182 1.82 4.62 5.36
N TYR A 183 0.62 4.38 5.85
CA TYR A 183 -0.45 5.36 5.87
C TYR A 183 -0.21 6.39 6.98
N GLU A 184 -0.57 7.64 6.70
CA GLU A 184 -0.45 8.76 7.63
C GLU A 184 -1.64 9.72 7.49
N LEU A 185 -1.87 10.56 8.49
CA LEU A 185 -2.84 11.65 8.40
C LEU A 185 -2.15 12.92 7.93
N VAL A 186 -2.78 13.60 6.98
CA VAL A 186 -2.33 14.89 6.43
C VAL A 186 -3.52 15.84 6.36
N ALA A 187 -3.29 17.15 6.41
CA ALA A 187 -4.36 18.13 6.34
C ALA A 187 -3.86 19.47 5.78
N ALA A 188 -4.78 20.41 5.58
CA ALA A 188 -4.45 21.76 5.12
C ALA A 188 -3.70 22.57 6.19
N THR A 189 -4.11 22.43 7.46
CA THR A 189 -3.45 23.05 8.61
C THR A 189 -3.20 22.03 9.74
N PRO A 190 -2.33 22.32 10.72
CA PRO A 190 -2.15 21.47 11.89
C PRO A 190 -3.43 21.27 12.71
N GLU A 191 -4.32 22.26 12.78
CA GLU A 191 -5.59 22.17 13.50
C GLU A 191 -6.56 21.18 12.81
N ASP A 192 -6.54 21.14 11.48
CA ASP A 192 -7.35 20.20 10.70
C ASP A 192 -6.91 18.74 10.88
N LEU A 193 -5.64 18.50 11.24
CA LEU A 193 -5.14 17.14 11.53
C LEU A 193 -5.85 16.48 12.70
N ASP A 194 -6.48 17.24 13.57
CA ASP A 194 -7.24 16.75 14.72
C ASP A 194 -8.75 16.67 14.42
N GLY A 195 -9.19 17.22 13.28
CA GLY A 195 -10.57 17.22 12.79
C GLY A 195 -11.02 15.91 12.15
N THR A 196 -12.29 15.83 11.73
CA THR A 196 -12.87 14.62 11.12
C THR A 196 -12.15 14.23 9.84
N LEU A 197 -12.17 12.94 9.49
CA LEU A 197 -11.68 12.48 8.19
C LEU A 197 -12.63 12.96 7.10
N ILE A 198 -12.15 13.76 6.15
CA ILE A 198 -12.96 14.35 5.07
C ILE A 198 -12.55 13.88 3.68
N GLY A 199 -11.39 13.24 3.55
CA GLY A 199 -10.91 12.75 2.27
C GLY A 199 -9.76 11.76 2.35
N LEU A 200 -9.35 11.30 1.17
CA LEU A 200 -8.19 10.44 0.97
C LEU A 200 -7.17 11.16 0.09
N ASP A 201 -5.90 10.87 0.30
CA ASP A 201 -4.80 11.47 -0.45
C ASP A 201 -3.88 10.38 -1.01
N ILE A 202 -3.86 10.22 -2.32
CA ILE A 202 -3.04 9.17 -2.94
C ILE A 202 -1.59 9.66 -2.96
N ASN A 203 -0.68 8.91 -2.33
CA ASN A 203 0.70 9.35 -2.13
C ASN A 203 1.60 9.13 -3.35
N ASN A 204 1.27 8.19 -4.23
CA ASN A 204 1.98 7.93 -5.47
C ASN A 204 1.07 7.28 -6.53
N SER A 205 1.38 7.56 -7.79
CA SER A 205 0.70 6.96 -8.94
C SER A 205 1.46 5.71 -9.38
N GLY A 206 0.86 4.54 -9.23
CA GLY A 206 1.38 3.32 -9.83
C GLY A 206 1.34 3.36 -11.36
N ALA A 207 1.96 2.36 -12.00
CA ALA A 207 1.77 2.11 -13.44
C ALA A 207 0.28 1.87 -13.75
N PHE A 208 -0.15 2.07 -15.01
CA PHE A 208 -1.55 2.08 -15.44
C PHE A 208 -2.48 1.07 -14.73
N GLY A 209 -2.16 -0.22 -14.77
CA GLY A 209 -3.00 -1.24 -14.14
C GLY A 209 -3.11 -1.10 -12.62
N ASN A 210 -2.00 -0.75 -11.96
CA ASN A 210 -1.98 -0.52 -10.52
C ASN A 210 -2.73 0.77 -10.17
N SER A 211 -2.55 1.85 -10.94
CA SER A 211 -3.28 3.09 -10.71
C SER A 211 -4.79 2.90 -10.87
N VAL A 212 -5.26 2.10 -11.83
CA VAL A 212 -6.70 1.79 -11.93
C VAL A 212 -7.23 1.19 -10.62
N ILE A 213 -6.49 0.24 -10.04
CA ILE A 213 -6.86 -0.39 -8.76
C ILE A 213 -6.79 0.62 -7.59
N GLN A 214 -5.74 1.45 -7.53
CA GLN A 214 -5.56 2.45 -6.47
C GLN A 214 -6.75 3.42 -6.41
N TYR A 215 -7.11 4.01 -7.55
CA TYR A 215 -8.16 5.01 -7.62
C TYR A 215 -9.55 4.38 -7.45
N ALA A 216 -9.79 3.19 -8.00
CA ALA A 216 -11.04 2.47 -7.73
C ALA A 216 -11.20 2.19 -6.24
N THR A 217 -10.16 1.66 -5.58
CA THR A 217 -10.17 1.36 -4.15
C THR A 217 -10.35 2.62 -3.31
N ALA A 218 -9.63 3.70 -3.60
CA ALA A 218 -9.78 4.97 -2.90
C ALA A 218 -11.22 5.52 -3.03
N ILE A 219 -11.80 5.48 -4.23
CA ILE A 219 -13.15 5.98 -4.44
C ILE A 219 -14.19 5.11 -3.72
N GLU A 220 -14.08 3.78 -3.75
CA GLU A 220 -14.98 2.89 -3.00
C GLU A 220 -14.89 3.13 -1.48
N VAL A 221 -13.68 3.27 -0.95
CA VAL A 221 -13.46 3.58 0.47
C VAL A 221 -14.05 4.95 0.82
N ALA A 222 -13.85 5.95 -0.03
CA ALA A 222 -14.43 7.28 0.15
C ALA A 222 -15.96 7.25 0.11
N HIS A 223 -16.57 6.46 -0.78
CA HIS A 223 -18.02 6.25 -0.81
C HIS A 223 -18.53 5.57 0.47
N HIS A 224 -17.86 4.49 0.90
CA HIS A 224 -18.22 3.75 2.11
C HIS A 224 -18.19 4.63 3.37
N LEU A 225 -17.17 5.47 3.50
CA LEU A 225 -16.96 6.34 4.65
C LEU A 225 -17.70 7.70 4.54
N GLY A 226 -18.38 7.97 3.42
CA GLY A 226 -19.06 9.26 3.22
C GLY A 226 -18.10 10.45 3.08
N LEU A 227 -16.88 10.22 2.59
CA LEU A 227 -15.87 11.25 2.41
C LEU A 227 -16.20 12.13 1.20
N LYS A 228 -15.71 13.37 1.23
CA LYS A 228 -15.96 14.36 0.18
C LYS A 228 -14.90 14.35 -0.91
N TYR A 229 -13.66 14.01 -0.56
CA TYR A 229 -12.52 14.26 -1.43
C TYR A 229 -11.63 13.03 -1.60
N VAL A 230 -11.10 12.87 -2.82
CA VAL A 230 -9.93 12.02 -3.09
C VAL A 230 -8.95 12.88 -3.87
N ARG A 231 -7.78 13.19 -3.30
CA ARG A 231 -6.73 13.90 -4.04
C ARG A 231 -5.86 12.92 -4.80
N ALA A 232 -5.69 13.18 -6.09
CA ALA A 232 -4.80 12.41 -6.96
C ALA A 232 -3.33 12.64 -6.60
N SER A 233 -2.48 11.65 -6.83
CA SER A 233 -1.03 11.84 -6.84
C SER A 233 -0.56 12.44 -8.17
N PRO A 234 0.59 13.14 -8.19
CA PRO A 234 1.25 13.48 -9.44
C PRO A 234 1.53 12.22 -10.26
N GLY A 235 1.33 12.26 -11.58
CA GLY A 235 1.51 11.10 -12.44
C GLY A 235 1.47 11.45 -13.92
N LYS A 236 1.93 10.51 -14.76
CA LYS A 236 1.94 10.69 -16.22
C LYS A 236 0.54 10.51 -16.83
N LEU A 237 -0.25 9.58 -16.30
CA LEU A 237 -1.52 9.15 -16.90
C LEU A 237 -2.73 9.95 -16.42
N ILE A 238 -2.74 10.38 -15.17
CA ILE A 238 -3.84 11.15 -14.57
C ILE A 238 -3.39 12.61 -14.47
N ARG A 239 -3.87 13.42 -15.41
CA ARG A 239 -3.52 14.84 -15.59
C ARG A 239 -4.78 15.69 -15.48
N LEU A 240 -5.29 15.82 -14.26
CA LEU A 240 -6.50 16.60 -13.97
C LEU A 240 -6.16 18.09 -13.92
N SER A 241 -6.89 18.91 -14.68
CA SER A 241 -6.80 20.39 -14.61
C SER A 241 -7.85 21.01 -13.69
N ALA A 242 -8.90 20.24 -13.36
CA ALA A 242 -9.98 20.64 -12.47
C ALA A 242 -10.54 19.40 -11.73
N PRO A 243 -11.23 19.58 -10.60
CA PRO A 243 -11.89 18.49 -9.91
C PRO A 243 -12.89 17.74 -10.80
N ILE A 244 -12.92 16.42 -10.68
CA ILE A 244 -13.90 15.56 -11.35
C ILE A 244 -14.81 14.92 -10.30
N ARG A 245 -16.12 15.09 -10.45
CA ARG A 245 -17.11 14.46 -9.59
C ARG A 245 -17.29 12.98 -9.95
N VAL A 246 -17.08 12.10 -8.99
CA VAL A 246 -17.33 10.65 -9.07
C VAL A 246 -18.31 10.24 -7.96
N GLY A 247 -19.58 10.06 -8.34
CA GLY A 247 -20.65 9.82 -7.36
C GLY A 247 -20.79 11.02 -6.41
N GLN A 248 -20.49 10.82 -5.13
CA GLN A 248 -20.50 11.88 -4.11
C GLN A 248 -19.11 12.47 -3.80
N VAL A 249 -18.05 11.96 -4.44
CA VAL A 249 -16.66 12.31 -4.16
C VAL A 249 -16.12 13.21 -5.25
N ASP A 250 -15.48 14.30 -4.85
CA ASP A 250 -14.69 15.16 -5.74
C ASP A 250 -13.25 14.66 -5.80
N VAL A 251 -12.84 14.19 -6.98
CA VAL A 251 -11.46 13.78 -7.25
C VAL A 251 -10.65 15.03 -7.62
N LEU A 252 -9.73 15.43 -6.75
CA LEU A 252 -8.97 16.68 -6.87
C LEU A 252 -7.67 16.46 -7.67
N PRO A 253 -7.23 17.46 -8.46
CA PRO A 253 -5.89 17.49 -9.04
C PRO A 253 -4.78 17.38 -7.99
N SER A 254 -3.61 16.87 -8.40
CA SER A 254 -2.50 16.60 -7.50
C SER A 254 -1.81 17.84 -6.93
N ASP A 255 -1.86 18.94 -7.68
CA ASP A 255 -1.31 20.24 -7.30
C ASP A 255 -2.31 21.08 -6.46
N THR A 256 -3.53 20.57 -6.26
CA THR A 256 -4.52 21.23 -5.42
C THR A 256 -4.13 21.11 -3.94
N SER A 257 -4.08 22.26 -3.25
CA SER A 257 -3.98 22.30 -1.80
C SER A 257 -5.11 21.51 -1.15
N LEU A 258 -4.81 20.78 -0.07
CA LEU A 258 -5.84 20.03 0.64
C LEU A 258 -6.95 21.00 1.11
N PRO A 259 -8.24 20.68 0.89
CA PRO A 259 -9.34 21.40 1.51
C PRO A 259 -9.21 21.40 3.04
N GLY A 260 -9.51 22.54 3.67
CA GLY A 260 -9.56 22.65 5.13
C GLY A 260 -10.83 22.06 5.74
N GLY A 261 -10.90 22.02 7.07
CA GLY A 261 -12.03 21.51 7.83
C GLY A 261 -11.98 20.02 8.13
N GLY A 262 -10.81 19.39 7.98
CA GLY A 262 -10.60 18.00 8.37
C GLY A 262 -9.32 17.36 7.81
N ALA A 263 -9.08 16.14 8.26
CA ALA A 263 -7.92 15.35 7.91
C ALA A 263 -8.16 14.51 6.64
N PHE A 264 -7.06 14.11 6.02
CA PHE A 264 -6.98 13.18 4.90
C PHE A 264 -6.16 11.97 5.30
N LEU A 265 -6.63 10.79 4.91
CA LEU A 265 -5.85 9.56 5.02
C LEU A 265 -4.96 9.46 3.77
N ARG A 266 -3.65 9.62 3.96
CA ARG A 266 -2.66 9.52 2.88
C ARG A 266 -2.13 8.10 2.76
N GLY A 267 -2.07 7.55 1.54
CA GLY A 267 -1.50 6.22 1.30
C GLY A 267 -1.60 5.75 -0.15
N ASN A 268 -1.24 4.49 -0.42
CA ASN A 268 -1.18 3.96 -1.79
C ASN A 268 -2.54 3.46 -2.32
N PHE A 269 -3.40 2.91 -1.47
CA PHE A 269 -4.72 2.34 -1.81
C PHE A 269 -4.72 1.20 -2.84
N PHE A 270 -3.57 0.61 -3.17
CA PHE A 270 -3.47 -0.50 -4.11
C PHE A 270 -3.96 -1.82 -3.49
N PHE A 271 -3.60 -2.08 -2.23
CA PHE A 271 -3.91 -3.32 -1.54
C PHE A 271 -5.35 -3.33 -1.00
N ARG A 272 -6.29 -3.81 -1.83
CA ARG A 272 -7.72 -3.91 -1.47
C ARG A 272 -7.98 -4.63 -0.14
N ASN A 273 -7.17 -5.63 0.20
CA ASN A 273 -7.31 -6.37 1.46
C ASN A 273 -7.13 -5.49 2.71
N HIS A 274 -6.39 -4.38 2.64
CA HIS A 274 -6.29 -3.43 3.75
C HIS A 274 -7.63 -2.77 4.09
N PHE A 275 -8.58 -2.74 3.14
CA PHE A 275 -9.88 -2.09 3.26
C PHE A 275 -11.03 -3.10 3.17
N LYS A 276 -10.77 -4.37 3.46
CA LYS A 276 -11.75 -5.46 3.28
C LYS A 276 -13.10 -5.12 3.93
N THR A 277 -13.12 -4.52 5.13
CA THR A 277 -14.35 -4.12 5.83
C THR A 277 -15.20 -3.14 5.01
N ALA A 278 -14.58 -2.12 4.41
CA ALA A 278 -15.26 -1.16 3.53
C ALA A 278 -15.70 -1.79 2.19
N LEU A 279 -14.92 -2.75 1.69
CA LEU A 279 -15.12 -3.35 0.37
C LEU A 279 -15.97 -4.64 0.39
N THR A 280 -16.41 -5.11 1.56
CA THR A 280 -17.16 -6.38 1.70
C THR A 280 -18.46 -6.44 0.90
N LYS A 281 -19.09 -5.29 0.65
CA LYS A 281 -20.32 -5.19 -0.15
C LYS A 281 -20.07 -4.97 -1.64
N SER A 282 -18.82 -4.79 -2.06
CA SER A 282 -18.47 -4.59 -3.46
C SER A 282 -18.50 -5.93 -4.19
N THR A 283 -19.28 -5.98 -5.27
CA THR A 283 -19.29 -7.09 -6.22
C THR A 283 -18.29 -6.82 -7.34
N SER A 284 -17.84 -7.85 -8.05
CA SER A 284 -16.98 -7.65 -9.23
C SER A 284 -17.68 -6.80 -10.30
N GLN A 285 -19.01 -6.89 -10.43
CA GLN A 285 -19.78 -6.05 -11.33
C GLN A 285 -19.79 -4.58 -10.90
N SER A 286 -19.97 -4.27 -9.62
CA SER A 286 -19.89 -2.88 -9.13
C SER A 286 -18.50 -2.29 -9.30
N TYR A 287 -17.45 -3.11 -9.10
CA TYR A 287 -16.07 -2.69 -9.38
C TYR A 287 -15.88 -2.36 -10.86
N TYR A 288 -16.34 -3.23 -11.77
CA TYR A 288 -16.28 -2.98 -13.21
C TYR A 288 -17.01 -1.69 -13.61
N GLU A 289 -18.23 -1.49 -13.13
CA GLU A 289 -19.03 -0.30 -13.43
C GLU A 289 -18.39 0.98 -12.87
N LEU A 290 -17.81 0.93 -11.68
CA LEU A 290 -17.05 2.03 -11.11
C LEU A 290 -15.85 2.39 -12.00
N VAL A 291 -15.03 1.39 -12.35
CA VAL A 291 -13.84 1.61 -13.14
C VAL A 291 -14.21 2.20 -14.51
N ARG A 292 -15.15 1.56 -15.18
CA ARG A 292 -15.58 1.92 -16.54
C ARG A 292 -16.24 3.29 -16.62
N ASN A 293 -17.17 3.58 -15.71
CA ASN A 293 -18.01 4.77 -15.84
C ASN A 293 -17.43 6.00 -15.14
N HIS A 294 -16.45 5.80 -14.24
CA HIS A 294 -15.90 6.87 -13.42
C HIS A 294 -14.38 6.92 -13.43
N VAL A 295 -13.69 5.84 -13.02
CA VAL A 295 -12.22 5.86 -12.89
C VAL A 295 -11.53 6.13 -14.23
N SER A 296 -12.07 5.58 -15.32
CA SER A 296 -11.57 5.81 -16.69
C SER A 296 -11.50 7.30 -17.06
N LYS A 297 -12.43 8.12 -16.56
CA LYS A 297 -12.47 9.57 -16.83
C LYS A 297 -11.31 10.34 -16.20
N LEU A 298 -10.61 9.73 -15.24
CA LEU A 298 -9.43 10.33 -14.64
C LEU A 298 -8.21 10.30 -15.58
N TYR A 299 -8.24 9.41 -16.58
CA TYR A 299 -7.16 9.21 -17.55
C TYR A 299 -7.36 10.12 -18.76
N THR A 300 -7.15 11.42 -18.57
CA THR A 300 -7.45 12.47 -19.56
C THR A 300 -6.66 12.35 -20.86
N GLY A 301 -5.55 11.60 -20.88
CA GLY A 301 -4.80 11.27 -22.08
C GLY A 301 -5.37 10.10 -22.90
N ILE A 302 -6.41 9.42 -22.41
CA ILE A 302 -6.99 8.22 -23.04
C ILE A 302 -8.44 8.54 -23.44
N ASP A 303 -8.66 8.87 -24.71
CA ASP A 303 -10.00 9.13 -25.23
C ASP A 303 -10.70 7.83 -25.66
N ILE A 304 -11.32 7.16 -24.69
CA ILE A 304 -12.12 5.94 -24.92
C ILE A 304 -13.43 6.20 -25.68
N THR A 305 -13.75 7.44 -26.06
CA THR A 305 -14.89 7.75 -26.93
C THR A 305 -14.56 7.63 -28.41
N GLN A 306 -13.27 7.71 -28.76
CA GLN A 306 -12.75 7.60 -30.14
C GLN A 306 -12.14 6.22 -30.43
N ILE A 307 -12.78 5.16 -29.95
CA ILE A 307 -12.27 3.80 -30.21
C ILE A 307 -12.65 3.43 -31.67
N PRO A 308 -11.67 3.09 -32.53
CA PRO A 308 -11.91 2.76 -33.94
C PRO A 308 -12.74 1.49 -34.13
N SER A 309 -13.00 1.14 -35.40
CA SER A 309 -13.75 -0.05 -35.78
C SER A 309 -13.10 -1.32 -35.23
N ARG A 310 -13.87 -2.13 -34.51
CA ARG A 310 -13.50 -3.44 -33.97
C ARG A 310 -13.07 -4.42 -35.09
N PRO A 311 -11.77 -4.67 -35.31
CA PRO A 311 -11.34 -5.60 -36.34
C PRO A 311 -11.55 -7.03 -35.83
N LYS A 312 -12.53 -7.74 -36.40
CA LYS A 312 -12.87 -9.11 -35.99
C LYS A 312 -11.81 -10.14 -36.40
N ASP A 313 -11.00 -9.80 -37.40
CA ASP A 313 -9.98 -10.67 -37.99
C ASP A 313 -8.56 -10.35 -37.49
N GLU A 314 -8.43 -9.66 -36.37
CA GLU A 314 -7.15 -9.22 -35.80
C GLU A 314 -6.96 -9.74 -34.38
N LEU A 315 -5.76 -10.26 -34.11
CA LEU A 315 -5.30 -10.59 -32.77
C LEU A 315 -4.35 -9.48 -32.30
N ALA A 316 -4.70 -8.82 -31.20
CA ALA A 316 -3.79 -7.93 -30.50
C ALA A 316 -2.97 -8.72 -29.49
N ILE A 317 -1.66 -8.51 -29.46
CA ILE A 317 -0.74 -9.15 -28.53
C ILE A 317 0.03 -8.06 -27.80
N HIS A 318 -0.14 -8.00 -26.48
CA HIS A 318 0.67 -7.16 -25.63
C HIS A 318 1.84 -7.98 -25.07
N ILE A 319 3.06 -7.58 -25.46
CA ILE A 319 4.30 -8.18 -24.99
C ILE A 319 4.93 -7.19 -24.03
N ARG A 320 4.96 -7.54 -22.74
CA ARG A 320 5.59 -6.69 -21.73
C ARG A 320 7.11 -6.65 -22.00
N SER A 321 7.66 -5.44 -21.99
CA SER A 321 9.08 -5.17 -22.18
C SER A 321 9.51 -4.02 -21.24
N GLY A 322 10.57 -3.27 -21.53
CA GLY A 322 10.93 -2.10 -20.73
C GLY A 322 11.57 -2.42 -19.38
N ASP A 323 11.05 -1.80 -18.32
CA ASP A 323 11.64 -1.79 -16.98
C ASP A 323 11.96 -3.19 -16.43
N ILE A 324 11.07 -4.15 -16.63
CA ILE A 324 11.21 -5.54 -16.18
C ILE A 324 12.34 -6.34 -16.85
N PHE A 325 12.84 -5.87 -18.00
CA PHE A 325 14.02 -6.38 -18.69
C PHE A 325 15.28 -5.53 -18.42
N SER A 326 15.17 -4.50 -17.58
CA SER A 326 16.26 -3.60 -17.18
C SER A 326 16.78 -3.92 -15.78
N THR A 327 17.07 -2.90 -14.96
CA THR A 327 17.54 -3.02 -13.57
C THR A 327 16.42 -3.27 -12.56
N TRP A 328 15.18 -2.92 -12.88
CA TRP A 328 14.04 -3.16 -12.00
C TRP A 328 13.44 -4.55 -12.25
N ILE A 329 13.39 -5.38 -11.21
CA ILE A 329 12.89 -6.75 -11.32
C ILE A 329 11.78 -6.95 -10.30
N HIS A 330 10.60 -7.35 -10.78
CA HIS A 330 9.51 -7.79 -9.93
C HIS A 330 9.29 -9.30 -10.11
N ALA A 331 9.67 -10.08 -9.10
CA ALA A 331 9.77 -11.53 -9.23
C ALA A 331 8.44 -12.26 -9.52
N GLY A 332 7.30 -11.63 -9.18
CA GLY A 332 5.96 -12.13 -9.54
C GLY A 332 5.53 -11.89 -10.98
N TYR A 333 6.24 -11.09 -11.77
CA TYR A 333 5.81 -10.70 -13.12
C TYR A 333 6.48 -11.61 -14.17
N ILE A 334 6.10 -12.88 -14.15
CA ILE A 334 6.64 -13.87 -15.09
C ILE A 334 6.23 -13.52 -16.52
N GLN A 335 7.20 -13.61 -17.42
CA GLN A 335 7.01 -13.31 -18.83
C GLN A 335 6.56 -14.56 -19.59
N PRO A 336 5.58 -14.46 -20.50
CA PRO A 336 5.18 -15.60 -21.33
C PRO A 336 6.32 -16.10 -22.21
N PRO A 337 6.47 -17.43 -22.39
CA PRO A 337 7.42 -17.98 -23.34
C PRO A 337 6.97 -17.69 -24.77
N LEU A 338 7.91 -17.76 -25.73
CA LEU A 338 7.63 -17.66 -27.16
C LEU A 338 6.53 -18.64 -27.57
N ALA A 339 6.62 -19.90 -27.10
CA ALA A 339 5.64 -20.94 -27.38
C ALA A 339 4.18 -20.60 -27.02
N PHE A 340 3.95 -19.72 -26.04
CA PHE A 340 2.59 -19.23 -25.75
C PHE A 340 2.03 -18.42 -26.93
N TYR A 341 2.80 -17.48 -27.44
CA TYR A 341 2.37 -16.64 -28.57
C TYR A 341 2.20 -17.49 -29.83
N GLU A 342 3.12 -18.41 -30.08
CA GLU A 342 3.08 -19.33 -31.21
C GLU A 342 1.83 -20.21 -31.18
N LEU A 343 1.51 -20.80 -30.03
CA LEU A 343 0.31 -21.60 -29.82
C LEU A 343 -0.96 -20.82 -30.17
N VAL A 344 -1.07 -19.58 -29.67
CA VAL A 344 -2.26 -18.74 -29.90
C VAL A 344 -2.37 -18.35 -31.38
N ILE A 345 -1.27 -17.87 -31.98
CA ILE A 345 -1.26 -17.44 -33.38
C ILE A 345 -1.57 -18.60 -34.32
N ASP A 346 -0.84 -19.72 -34.19
CA ASP A 346 -0.98 -20.87 -35.09
C ASP A 346 -2.40 -21.42 -35.08
N ARG A 347 -3.00 -21.50 -33.89
CA ARG A 347 -4.35 -22.03 -33.75
C ARG A 347 -5.38 -21.10 -34.38
N LEU A 348 -5.31 -19.79 -34.12
CA LEU A 348 -6.27 -18.82 -34.64
C LEU A 348 -6.15 -18.58 -36.15
N VAL A 349 -4.93 -18.61 -36.68
CA VAL A 349 -4.69 -18.51 -38.13
C VAL A 349 -5.17 -19.79 -38.83
N ARG A 350 -4.90 -20.98 -38.28
CA ARG A 350 -5.37 -22.25 -38.83
C ARG A 350 -6.90 -22.35 -38.85
N GLU A 351 -7.54 -21.86 -37.81
CA GLU A 351 -9.01 -21.80 -37.70
C GLU A 351 -9.63 -20.72 -38.60
N LYS A 352 -8.83 -20.00 -39.40
CA LYS A 352 -9.23 -18.92 -40.33
C LYS A 352 -9.97 -17.73 -39.68
N GLY A 353 -9.91 -17.64 -38.35
CA GLY A 353 -10.56 -16.59 -37.58
C GLY A 353 -9.77 -15.28 -37.55
N ILE A 354 -8.45 -15.35 -37.70
CA ILE A 354 -7.54 -14.20 -37.63
C ILE A 354 -6.68 -14.13 -38.89
N LYS A 355 -6.60 -12.94 -39.50
CA LYS A 355 -5.86 -12.65 -40.73
C LYS A 355 -4.66 -11.73 -40.52
N ARG A 356 -4.60 -11.03 -39.39
CA ARG A 356 -3.51 -10.09 -39.06
C ARG A 356 -3.24 -10.03 -37.58
N ILE A 357 -2.01 -9.65 -37.23
CA ILE A 357 -1.53 -9.57 -35.85
C ILE A 357 -1.11 -8.13 -35.55
N ARG A 358 -1.51 -7.59 -34.38
CA ARG A 358 -1.03 -6.31 -33.87
C ARG A 358 -0.14 -6.57 -32.66
N LEU A 359 1.16 -6.32 -32.76
CA LEU A 359 2.10 -6.42 -31.65
C LEU A 359 2.23 -5.06 -30.96
N VAL A 360 2.09 -5.04 -29.63
CA VAL A 360 2.22 -3.83 -28.80
C VAL A 360 3.24 -4.11 -27.70
N TYR A 361 4.30 -3.31 -27.66
CA TYR A 361 5.39 -3.41 -26.68
C TYR A 361 6.13 -2.06 -26.54
N GLU A 362 6.70 -1.78 -25.37
CA GLU A 362 7.40 -0.52 -25.11
C GLU A 362 8.72 -0.43 -25.90
N ASP A 363 9.47 -1.52 -25.93
CA ASP A 363 10.80 -1.63 -26.54
C ASP A 363 11.12 -3.08 -26.96
N LYS A 364 12.30 -3.30 -27.53
CA LYS A 364 12.80 -4.62 -27.97
C LYS A 364 13.53 -5.40 -26.86
N GLY A 365 13.39 -5.02 -25.60
CA GLY A 365 14.12 -5.65 -24.48
C GLY A 365 13.69 -7.09 -24.19
N ASN A 366 12.46 -7.46 -24.57
CA ASN A 366 11.96 -8.83 -24.42
C ASN A 366 12.43 -9.72 -25.57
N PRO A 367 13.14 -10.84 -25.30
CA PRO A 367 13.79 -11.65 -26.34
C PRO A 367 12.79 -12.30 -27.31
N VAL A 368 11.52 -12.48 -26.92
CA VAL A 368 10.51 -13.11 -27.80
C VAL A 368 10.13 -12.22 -28.97
N ILE A 369 10.31 -10.90 -28.88
CA ILE A 369 9.76 -9.95 -29.86
C ILE A 369 10.40 -10.16 -31.23
N ASP A 370 11.73 -10.16 -31.31
CA ASP A 370 12.43 -10.28 -32.59
C ASP A 370 12.24 -11.66 -33.23
N VAL A 371 12.20 -12.71 -32.41
CA VAL A 371 11.94 -14.08 -32.88
C VAL A 371 10.52 -14.20 -33.42
N LEU A 372 9.54 -13.62 -32.71
CA LEU A 372 8.15 -13.65 -33.14
C LEU A 372 7.92 -12.87 -34.43
N GLU A 373 8.51 -11.69 -34.58
CA GLU A 373 8.44 -10.92 -35.83
C GLU A 373 9.09 -11.64 -37.01
N ALA A 374 10.27 -12.24 -36.82
CA ALA A 374 10.93 -13.02 -37.85
C ALA A 374 10.07 -14.19 -38.30
N ARG A 375 9.41 -14.87 -37.35
CA ARG A 375 8.47 -15.95 -37.64
C ARG A 375 7.23 -15.46 -38.40
N LEU A 376 6.61 -14.37 -37.98
CA LEU A 376 5.44 -13.80 -38.67
C LEU A 376 5.77 -13.42 -40.12
N LYS A 377 6.96 -12.82 -40.36
CA LYS A 377 7.49 -12.54 -41.71
C LYS A 377 7.67 -13.83 -42.52
N ALA A 378 8.32 -14.84 -41.95
CA ALA A 378 8.58 -16.11 -42.63
C ALA A 378 7.29 -16.87 -42.99
N ALA A 379 6.27 -16.79 -42.13
CA ALA A 379 4.96 -17.40 -42.36
C ALA A 379 4.04 -16.55 -43.26
N ALA A 380 4.50 -15.39 -43.73
CA ALA A 380 3.70 -14.42 -44.50
C ALA A 380 2.38 -14.01 -43.80
N ILE A 381 2.39 -13.94 -42.46
CA ILE A 381 1.25 -13.48 -41.66
C ILE A 381 1.34 -11.95 -41.56
N PRO A 382 0.35 -11.19 -42.05
CA PRO A 382 0.33 -9.73 -41.91
C PRO A 382 0.42 -9.31 -40.45
N PHE A 383 1.33 -8.40 -40.12
CA PHE A 383 1.39 -7.84 -38.78
C PHE A 383 1.82 -6.37 -38.79
N SER A 384 1.40 -5.65 -37.75
CA SER A 384 1.91 -4.34 -37.39
C SER A 384 2.55 -4.41 -36.01
N SER A 385 3.53 -3.54 -35.78
CA SER A 385 4.18 -3.36 -34.48
C SER A 385 4.01 -1.91 -34.04
N GLN A 386 3.58 -1.70 -32.79
CA GLN A 386 3.54 -0.41 -32.16
C GLN A 386 4.46 -0.40 -30.95
N SER A 387 5.30 0.64 -30.88
CA SER A 387 6.17 0.96 -29.75
C SER A 387 6.12 2.47 -29.55
N SER A 388 5.42 2.91 -28.51
CA SER A 388 5.04 4.30 -28.30
C SER A 388 4.78 4.59 -26.83
N THR A 389 3.97 5.60 -26.51
CA THR A 389 3.65 5.91 -25.12
C THR A 389 2.69 4.88 -24.52
N VAL A 390 2.60 4.82 -23.18
CA VAL A 390 1.66 3.94 -22.49
C VAL A 390 0.22 4.24 -22.90
N GLU A 391 -0.14 5.51 -23.11
CA GLU A 391 -1.46 5.90 -23.61
C GLU A 391 -1.73 5.34 -25.02
N ASP A 392 -0.76 5.45 -25.92
CA ASP A 392 -0.88 4.90 -27.28
C ASP A 392 -1.02 3.38 -27.24
N ASP A 393 -0.28 2.69 -26.37
CA ASP A 393 -0.36 1.24 -26.21
C ASP A 393 -1.73 0.81 -25.68
N ILE A 394 -2.32 1.57 -24.74
CA ILE A 394 -3.68 1.32 -24.26
C ILE A 394 -4.68 1.51 -25.42
N MET A 395 -4.55 2.60 -26.18
CA MET A 395 -5.43 2.89 -27.31
C MET A 395 -5.31 1.86 -28.44
N ALA A 396 -4.13 1.28 -28.64
CA ALA A 396 -3.89 0.22 -29.61
C ALA A 396 -4.42 -1.16 -29.18
N LEU A 397 -4.82 -1.33 -27.92
CA LEU A 397 -5.36 -2.60 -27.41
C LEU A 397 -6.85 -2.52 -27.13
N ILE A 398 -7.39 -1.33 -26.83
CA ILE A 398 -8.77 -1.15 -26.37
C ILE A 398 -9.83 -1.47 -27.44
N ASP A 399 -9.50 -1.42 -28.72
CA ASP A 399 -10.37 -1.75 -29.87
C ASP A 399 -10.36 -3.25 -30.24
N SER A 400 -9.46 -4.03 -29.65
CA SER A 400 -9.31 -5.43 -30.01
C SER A 400 -10.52 -6.28 -29.58
N GLN A 401 -10.91 -7.24 -30.42
CA GLN A 401 -11.85 -8.30 -30.03
C GLN A 401 -11.13 -9.45 -29.32
N HIS A 402 -9.92 -9.76 -29.81
CA HIS A 402 -9.06 -10.84 -29.36
C HIS A 402 -7.76 -10.26 -28.82
N LEU A 403 -7.44 -10.52 -27.55
CA LEU A 403 -6.29 -9.96 -26.87
C LEU A 403 -5.45 -11.04 -26.18
N ALA A 404 -4.14 -11.09 -26.43
CA ALA A 404 -3.21 -12.00 -25.79
C ALA A 404 -2.16 -11.28 -24.92
N PHE A 405 -1.94 -11.75 -23.69
CA PHE A 405 -0.94 -11.20 -22.77
C PHE A 405 -0.64 -12.13 -21.57
N GLY A 406 0.43 -11.83 -20.84
CA GLY A 406 0.85 -12.55 -19.63
C GLY A 406 0.39 -11.93 -18.31
N ILE A 407 0.94 -12.43 -17.21
CA ILE A 407 0.66 -11.96 -15.85
C ILE A 407 0.91 -10.46 -15.70
N GLY A 408 -0.05 -9.78 -15.06
CA GLY A 408 0.09 -8.39 -14.65
C GLY A 408 -1.24 -7.63 -14.64
N THR A 409 -1.20 -6.40 -14.13
CA THR A 409 -2.38 -5.54 -13.99
C THR A 409 -2.67 -4.70 -15.25
N PHE A 410 -1.72 -4.60 -16.19
CA PHE A 410 -1.86 -3.77 -17.40
C PHE A 410 -2.99 -4.26 -18.30
N GLY A 411 -2.93 -5.52 -18.75
CA GLY A 411 -3.97 -6.07 -19.64
C GLY A 411 -5.34 -6.16 -18.97
N THR A 412 -5.40 -6.41 -17.66
CA THR A 412 -6.66 -6.32 -16.91
C THR A 412 -7.22 -4.90 -16.90
N GLY A 413 -6.38 -3.86 -16.78
CA GLY A 413 -6.79 -2.47 -16.88
C GLY A 413 -7.37 -2.13 -18.26
N VAL A 414 -6.71 -2.59 -19.33
CA VAL A 414 -7.21 -2.42 -20.71
C VAL A 414 -8.58 -3.09 -20.88
N CYS A 415 -8.77 -4.30 -20.33
CA CYS A 415 -10.04 -5.02 -20.40
C CYS A 415 -11.19 -4.28 -19.70
N HIS A 416 -10.92 -3.55 -18.61
CA HIS A 416 -11.93 -2.72 -17.93
C HIS A 416 -12.33 -1.50 -18.75
N PHE A 417 -11.38 -0.92 -19.49
CA PHE A 417 -11.62 0.29 -20.29
C PHE A 417 -12.33 -0.07 -21.61
N SER A 418 -12.04 -1.25 -22.17
CA SER A 418 -12.63 -1.69 -23.43
C SER A 418 -14.11 -2.09 -23.32
N ARG A 419 -14.87 -1.82 -24.38
CA ARG A 419 -16.17 -2.47 -24.63
C ARG A 419 -16.08 -3.60 -25.65
N GLN A 420 -14.94 -3.74 -26.30
CA GLN A 420 -14.76 -4.51 -27.52
C GLN A 420 -14.01 -5.83 -27.27
N ILE A 421 -13.17 -5.90 -26.23
CA ILE A 421 -12.46 -7.12 -25.86
C ILE A 421 -13.47 -8.14 -25.35
N GLU A 422 -13.62 -9.24 -26.09
CA GLU A 422 -14.50 -10.36 -25.77
C GLU A 422 -13.73 -11.64 -25.44
N THR A 423 -12.60 -11.86 -26.10
CA THR A 423 -11.77 -13.06 -25.91
C THR A 423 -10.37 -12.68 -25.46
N VAL A 424 -9.93 -13.26 -24.33
CA VAL A 424 -8.60 -13.07 -23.79
C VAL A 424 -7.83 -14.38 -23.79
N TYR A 425 -6.61 -14.36 -24.35
CA TYR A 425 -5.63 -15.45 -24.26
C TYR A 425 -4.61 -15.08 -23.20
N TYR A 426 -4.69 -15.74 -22.05
CA TYR A 426 -3.96 -15.34 -20.85
C TYR A 426 -2.95 -16.40 -20.45
N PHE A 427 -1.68 -16.01 -20.39
CA PHE A 427 -0.63 -16.87 -19.86
C PHE A 427 -0.45 -16.65 -18.36
N SER A 428 -0.62 -17.72 -17.59
CA SER A 428 -0.25 -17.79 -16.17
C SER A 428 0.21 -19.20 -15.83
N PRO A 429 1.46 -19.41 -15.39
CA PRO A 429 1.98 -20.76 -15.12
C PRO A 429 1.17 -21.52 -14.07
N THR A 430 0.69 -20.82 -13.03
CA THR A 430 -0.04 -21.38 -11.90
C THR A 430 -1.57 -21.27 -12.05
N GLY A 431 -2.06 -20.66 -13.13
CA GLY A 431 -3.49 -20.44 -13.40
C GLY A 431 -4.03 -19.13 -12.82
N GLY A 432 -5.35 -19.09 -12.56
CA GLY A 432 -6.07 -17.90 -12.08
C GLY A 432 -6.78 -17.10 -13.19
N CYS A 433 -7.87 -16.44 -12.83
CA CYS A 433 -8.69 -15.65 -13.75
C CYS A 433 -8.96 -14.25 -13.20
N PRO A 434 -8.09 -13.26 -13.51
CA PRO A 434 -8.30 -11.89 -13.04
C PRO A 434 -9.45 -11.17 -13.76
N PHE A 435 -10.10 -11.82 -14.72
CA PHE A 435 -11.19 -11.27 -15.53
C PHE A 435 -12.58 -11.60 -14.95
N ALA A 436 -12.64 -12.32 -13.82
CA ALA A 436 -13.88 -12.63 -13.14
C ALA A 436 -14.65 -11.34 -12.79
N GLY A 437 -15.79 -11.13 -13.47
CA GLY A 437 -16.64 -9.96 -13.30
C GLY A 437 -16.34 -8.77 -14.21
N ILE A 438 -15.59 -8.96 -15.30
CA ILE A 438 -15.52 -8.02 -16.43
C ILE A 438 -16.53 -8.48 -17.50
N PRO A 439 -17.76 -7.92 -17.57
CA PRO A 439 -18.86 -8.50 -18.36
C PRO A 439 -18.62 -8.56 -19.87
N ASN A 440 -17.74 -7.71 -20.41
CA ASN A 440 -17.39 -7.76 -21.83
C ASN A 440 -16.45 -8.93 -22.17
N VAL A 441 -15.61 -9.38 -21.24
CA VAL A 441 -14.71 -10.53 -21.45
C VAL A 441 -15.52 -11.80 -21.27
N ARG A 442 -16.05 -12.33 -22.37
CA ARG A 442 -16.93 -13.51 -22.40
C ARG A 442 -16.15 -14.82 -22.40
N HIS A 443 -14.98 -14.81 -23.03
CA HIS A 443 -14.17 -16.01 -23.22
C HIS A 443 -12.76 -15.75 -22.72
N VAL A 444 -12.31 -16.61 -21.81
CA VAL A 444 -10.93 -16.60 -21.31
C VAL A 444 -10.32 -17.94 -21.62
N VAL A 445 -9.27 -17.91 -22.44
CA VAL A 445 -8.45 -19.05 -22.74
C VAL A 445 -7.20 -18.95 -21.88
N HIS A 446 -7.09 -19.85 -20.91
CA HIS A 446 -5.93 -19.93 -20.03
C HIS A 446 -4.87 -20.85 -20.63
N ILE A 447 -3.65 -20.31 -20.75
CA ILE A 447 -2.47 -21.07 -21.12
C ILE A 447 -1.60 -21.19 -19.87
N THR A 448 -1.34 -22.43 -19.47
CA THR A 448 -0.60 -22.76 -18.25
C THR A 448 0.60 -23.64 -18.57
N ASP A 449 1.55 -23.69 -17.65
CA ASP A 449 2.66 -24.63 -17.72
C ASP A 449 2.24 -25.96 -17.08
N LYS A 450 1.93 -26.97 -17.90
CA LYS A 450 1.56 -28.30 -17.39
C LYS A 450 2.76 -29.16 -17.01
N ALA A 451 3.95 -28.86 -17.52
CA ALA A 451 5.16 -29.60 -17.18
C ALA A 451 5.73 -29.15 -15.83
N GLY A 452 5.41 -27.92 -15.38
CA GLY A 452 5.91 -27.34 -14.15
C GLY A 452 7.41 -27.01 -14.19
N ALA A 453 7.98 -26.98 -15.41
CA ALA A 453 9.40 -26.78 -15.67
C ALA A 453 9.72 -25.32 -16.09
N TYR A 454 8.70 -24.50 -16.33
CA TYR A 454 8.87 -23.08 -16.60
C TYR A 454 9.18 -22.29 -15.31
N ILE A 455 9.42 -21.00 -15.47
CA ILE A 455 9.70 -20.06 -14.37
C ILE A 455 8.51 -20.03 -13.41
N LYS A 456 8.77 -20.32 -12.12
CA LYS A 456 7.73 -20.36 -11.09
C LYS A 456 7.39 -18.98 -10.55
N GLU A 457 6.20 -18.88 -9.96
CA GLU A 457 5.71 -17.65 -9.32
C GLU A 457 6.69 -17.14 -8.27
N GLY A 458 7.04 -15.85 -8.36
CA GLY A 458 8.03 -15.23 -7.48
C GLY A 458 9.49 -15.54 -7.82
N GLN A 459 9.78 -16.18 -8.96
CA GLN A 459 11.15 -16.53 -9.36
C GLN A 459 11.65 -15.80 -10.61
N TRP A 460 10.89 -14.84 -11.17
CA TRP A 460 11.41 -14.02 -12.26
C TRP A 460 12.61 -13.19 -11.79
N ALA A 461 13.75 -13.40 -12.41
CA ALA A 461 15.03 -12.78 -12.09
C ALA A 461 15.68 -12.10 -13.31
N ASN A 462 15.04 -12.15 -14.49
CA ASN A 462 15.57 -11.59 -15.73
C ASN A 462 16.99 -12.09 -16.06
N SER A 463 17.33 -13.32 -15.66
CA SER A 463 18.67 -13.89 -15.88
C SER A 463 18.85 -14.32 -17.34
N PRO A 464 20.10 -14.44 -17.84
CA PRO A 464 20.36 -14.96 -19.18
C PRO A 464 19.71 -16.33 -19.43
N GLU A 465 19.72 -17.21 -18.43
CA GLU A 465 19.13 -18.55 -18.50
C GLU A 465 17.60 -18.48 -18.61
N GLN A 466 16.97 -17.58 -17.87
CA GLN A 466 15.52 -17.37 -17.95
C GLN A 466 15.12 -16.75 -19.27
N ARG A 467 15.89 -15.79 -19.79
CA ARG A 467 15.68 -15.22 -21.13
C ARG A 467 15.80 -16.28 -22.22
N GLN A 468 16.78 -17.17 -22.11
CA GLN A 468 16.95 -18.29 -23.04
C GLN A 468 15.78 -19.27 -22.91
N MET A 469 15.37 -19.60 -21.67
CA MET A 469 14.20 -20.45 -21.41
C MET A 469 12.92 -19.87 -22.01
N MET A 470 12.72 -18.55 -22.03
CA MET A 470 11.57 -17.94 -22.71
C MET A 470 11.51 -18.30 -24.21
N ILE A 471 12.66 -18.44 -24.87
CA ILE A 471 12.75 -18.78 -26.29
C ILE A 471 12.59 -20.28 -26.51
N ASP A 472 13.27 -21.09 -25.69
CA ASP A 472 13.40 -22.53 -25.93
C ASP A 472 12.26 -23.34 -25.30
N TYR A 473 11.36 -22.73 -24.53
CA TYR A 473 10.33 -23.48 -23.81
C TYR A 473 9.39 -24.20 -24.78
N PRO A 474 9.25 -25.54 -24.71
CA PRO A 474 8.47 -26.29 -25.69
C PRO A 474 6.96 -26.04 -25.62
N ILE A 475 6.32 -25.94 -26.78
CA ILE A 475 4.86 -25.74 -26.89
C ILE A 475 4.07 -26.92 -26.32
N GLU A 476 4.60 -28.13 -26.42
CA GLU A 476 4.03 -29.35 -25.86
C GLU A 476 4.02 -29.37 -24.33
N ASN A 477 4.75 -28.46 -23.66
CA ASN A 477 4.73 -28.29 -22.21
C ASN A 477 3.62 -27.32 -21.74
N LEU A 478 2.88 -26.73 -22.67
CA LEU A 478 1.75 -25.86 -22.37
C LEU A 478 0.44 -26.67 -22.31
N ALA A 479 -0.47 -26.23 -21.46
CA ALA A 479 -1.86 -26.68 -21.42
C ALA A 479 -2.81 -25.52 -21.69
N VAL A 480 -3.88 -25.82 -22.41
CA VAL A 480 -4.97 -24.88 -22.70
C VAL A 480 -6.20 -25.29 -21.91
N SER A 481 -6.83 -24.34 -21.24
CA SER A 481 -8.09 -24.53 -20.54
C SER A 481 -9.02 -23.32 -20.74
N GLY A 482 -10.32 -23.51 -20.54
CA GLY A 482 -11.35 -22.52 -20.88
C GLY A 482 -11.99 -22.75 -22.24
N GLU A 483 -13.12 -22.09 -22.50
CA GLU A 483 -13.83 -22.20 -23.78
C GLU A 483 -13.05 -21.50 -24.88
N TRP A 484 -12.51 -22.29 -25.81
CA TRP A 484 -11.94 -21.80 -27.06
C TRP A 484 -13.07 -21.59 -28.06
N THR A 485 -13.75 -20.44 -28.01
CA THR A 485 -14.85 -20.17 -28.93
C THR A 485 -14.37 -19.61 -30.27
N HIS A 486 -14.86 -20.23 -31.34
CA HIS A 486 -14.62 -19.88 -32.73
C HIS A 486 -15.04 -18.44 -33.08
N PRO A 487 -14.31 -17.74 -33.96
CA PRO A 487 -14.91 -16.76 -34.84
C PRO A 487 -15.62 -17.55 -35.94
N VAL A 488 -16.85 -18.01 -35.71
CA VAL A 488 -17.70 -18.45 -36.83
C VAL A 488 -18.01 -17.18 -37.60
N VAL A 489 -17.28 -16.95 -38.71
CA VAL A 489 -17.82 -16.17 -39.80
C VAL A 489 -19.04 -16.94 -40.26
N SER A 490 -20.22 -16.51 -39.83
CA SER A 490 -21.45 -16.92 -40.49
C SER A 490 -21.32 -16.40 -41.92
N ASP A 491 -20.88 -17.26 -42.83
CA ASP A 491 -21.27 -17.17 -44.22
C ASP A 491 -22.80 -17.25 -44.21
N LEU A 492 -23.45 -16.09 -44.10
CA LEU A 492 -24.78 -15.91 -44.63
C LEU A 492 -24.63 -15.91 -46.15
N GLY A 493 -24.47 -17.12 -46.69
CA GLY A 493 -24.62 -17.40 -48.10
C GLY A 493 -26.09 -17.48 -48.44
N SER A 494 -26.59 -16.44 -49.12
CA SER A 494 -27.42 -16.53 -50.33
C SER A 494 -27.77 -15.11 -50.79
#